data_AF-A0A6V0DHN4-F1
#
_entry.id   AF-A0A6V0DHN4-F1
#
_cell.length_a   1.000
_cell.length_b   1.000
_cell.length_c   1.000
_cell.angle_alpha   90.00
_cell.angle_beta   90.00
_cell.angle_gamma   90.00
#
_symmetry.space_group_name_H-M   'P 1'
#
loop_
_entity.id
_entity.type
_entity.pdbx_description
1 polymer ?
#
loop_
_entity_poly.entity_id
_entity_poly.type
_entity_poly.pdbx_seq_one_letter_code
_entity_poly.pdbx_strand_id
1 'polypeptide(L)'
;MKEAKKKKNGTVRFTRANVSQNSLVLDSGATVHLISNPEMVQKLHHKTNSTTIHCGGKSWNHTKAGELCGDLKELSLPQGEVLLAKDGIANLLSLAEMTKLYRVYFDSAVENAFYVFKDDGSGSYIKFKRRKNGLYMLDVDDGSNPVNLLTVKGEMERFSDTDVKRAKLARYIQECLCFPSDHDLSNGIRNGGIQKCGLTDAM
;
A
#
# COMPACT_ATOMS: atom_id res chain seq x y z
N MET A 1 23.32 19.97 8.77
CA MET A 1 23.86 18.92 7.88
C MET A 1 22.82 17.82 7.76
N LYS A 2 22.25 17.61 6.56
CA LYS A 2 21.35 16.47 6.30
C LYS A 2 22.24 15.30 5.91
N GLU A 3 22.29 14.25 6.71
CA GLU A 3 22.94 13.00 6.32
C GLU A 3 22.23 12.42 5.11
N ALA A 4 22.96 12.29 4.01
CA ALA A 4 22.50 11.56 2.85
C ALA A 4 22.42 10.08 3.22
N LYS A 5 21.19 9.52 3.27
CA LYS A 5 20.98 8.07 3.40
C LYS A 5 21.72 7.37 2.26
N LYS A 6 22.82 6.69 2.61
CA LYS A 6 23.64 5.88 1.72
C LYS A 6 22.75 4.74 1.17
N LYS A 7 22.40 4.80 -0.12
CA LYS A 7 21.74 3.68 -0.82
C LYS A 7 22.62 2.45 -0.68
N LYS A 8 22.17 1.47 0.10
CA LYS A 8 22.82 0.15 0.15
C LYS A 8 22.48 -0.53 -1.17
N ASN A 9 23.47 -0.63 -2.07
CA ASN A 9 23.42 -1.54 -3.23
C ASN A 9 23.51 -2.99 -2.72
N GLY A 10 22.47 -3.48 -2.05
CA GLY A 10 22.34 -4.87 -1.65
C GLY A 10 21.67 -5.66 -2.77
N THR A 11 22.29 -6.76 -3.19
CA THR A 11 21.64 -7.74 -4.07
C THR A 11 20.31 -8.18 -3.44
N VAL A 12 19.20 -7.99 -4.15
CA VAL A 12 17.87 -8.40 -3.70
C VAL A 12 17.88 -9.91 -3.44
N ARG A 13 17.62 -10.30 -2.19
CA ARG A 13 17.55 -11.72 -1.79
C ARG A 13 16.16 -12.26 -2.10
N PHE A 14 16.08 -13.52 -2.50
CA PHE A 14 14.81 -14.21 -2.77
C PHE A 14 14.65 -15.43 -1.86
N THR A 15 13.41 -15.77 -1.53
CA THR A 15 13.05 -17.01 -0.83
C THR A 15 13.08 -18.19 -1.80
N ARG A 16 12.97 -19.42 -1.27
CA ARG A 16 12.84 -20.63 -2.11
C ARG A 16 11.59 -20.66 -3.01
N ALA A 17 10.58 -19.82 -2.72
CA ALA A 17 9.39 -19.67 -3.56
C ALA A 17 9.52 -18.54 -4.59
N ASN A 18 10.75 -18.04 -4.80
CA ASN A 18 11.05 -16.93 -5.70
C ASN A 18 10.29 -15.64 -5.35
N VAL A 19 10.11 -15.37 -4.05
CA VAL A 19 9.57 -14.10 -3.54
C VAL A 19 10.71 -13.27 -2.98
N SER A 20 10.77 -11.99 -3.33
CA SER A 20 11.80 -11.08 -2.82
C SER A 20 11.68 -10.92 -1.29
N GLN A 21 12.80 -10.94 -0.59
CA GLN A 21 12.90 -10.70 0.84
C GLN A 21 12.62 -9.23 1.21
N ASN A 22 12.58 -8.34 0.21
CA ASN A 22 12.20 -6.93 0.34
C ASN A 22 10.71 -6.70 0.01
N SER A 23 9.92 -7.79 -0.11
CA SER A 23 8.49 -7.72 -0.40
C SER A 23 7.67 -8.27 0.76
N LEU A 24 6.54 -7.62 1.03
CA LEU A 24 5.49 -8.07 1.94
C LEU A 24 4.35 -8.68 1.11
N VAL A 25 3.83 -9.81 1.54
CA VAL A 25 2.71 -10.52 0.88
C VAL A 25 1.50 -10.44 1.80
N LEU A 26 0.36 -9.96 1.28
CA LEU A 26 -0.90 -9.96 2.00
C LEU A 26 -1.66 -11.26 1.73
N ASP A 27 -1.95 -12.02 2.79
CA ASP A 27 -2.53 -13.36 2.70
C ASP A 27 -3.84 -13.45 3.49
N SER A 28 -4.91 -13.86 2.79
CA SER A 28 -6.24 -14.06 3.39
C SER A 28 -6.38 -15.39 4.14
N GLY A 29 -5.48 -16.35 3.92
CA GLY A 29 -5.43 -17.62 4.64
C GLY A 29 -4.54 -17.61 5.89
N ALA A 30 -3.79 -16.55 6.12
CA ALA A 30 -2.94 -16.41 7.30
C ALA A 30 -3.73 -15.86 8.50
N THR A 31 -3.44 -16.38 9.70
CA THR A 31 -4.00 -15.91 10.98
C THR A 31 -3.00 -15.12 11.82
N VAL A 32 -1.72 -15.11 11.43
CA VAL A 32 -0.64 -14.40 12.11
C VAL A 32 0.29 -13.76 11.08
N HIS A 33 1.02 -12.72 11.47
CA HIS A 33 2.11 -12.17 10.66
C HIS A 33 3.35 -13.05 10.80
N LEU A 34 3.94 -13.44 9.67
CA LEU A 34 5.12 -14.30 9.60
C LEU A 34 6.15 -13.66 8.68
N ILE A 35 7.25 -13.16 9.24
CA ILE A 35 8.29 -12.46 8.51
C ILE A 35 9.47 -13.41 8.29
N SER A 36 9.92 -13.56 7.05
CA SER A 36 11.09 -14.38 6.71
C SER A 36 12.40 -13.59 6.76
N ASN A 37 12.35 -12.30 6.42
CA ASN A 37 13.50 -11.42 6.40
C ASN A 37 13.85 -10.93 7.82
N PRO A 38 14.97 -11.36 8.42
CA PRO A 38 15.37 -10.90 9.75
C PRO A 38 15.66 -9.40 9.81
N GLU A 39 16.01 -8.77 8.69
CA GLU A 39 16.33 -7.34 8.63
C GLU A 39 15.07 -6.46 8.77
N MET A 40 13.88 -7.04 8.58
CA MET A 40 12.59 -6.37 8.78
C MET A 40 12.06 -6.46 10.21
N VAL A 41 12.73 -7.20 11.11
CA VAL A 41 12.26 -7.45 12.48
C VAL A 41 13.29 -6.96 13.49
N GLN A 42 12.83 -6.18 14.47
CA GLN A 42 13.61 -5.67 15.60
C GLN A 42 13.04 -6.16 16.93
N LYS A 43 13.76 -5.88 18.03
CA LYS A 43 13.35 -6.25 19.40
C LYS A 43 12.97 -7.74 19.53
N LEU A 44 13.82 -8.58 18.96
CA LEU A 44 13.60 -10.02 18.94
C LEU A 44 13.58 -10.59 20.35
N HIS A 45 12.61 -11.47 20.59
CA HIS A 45 12.44 -12.19 21.84
C HIS A 45 11.80 -13.57 21.59
N HIS A 46 11.75 -14.39 22.62
CA HIS A 46 11.02 -15.65 22.60
C HIS A 46 9.74 -15.49 23.42
N LYS A 47 8.61 -15.87 22.83
CA LYS A 47 7.32 -15.91 23.53
C LYS A 47 7.33 -17.04 24.56
N THR A 48 6.74 -16.77 25.73
CA THR A 48 6.51 -17.78 26.77
C THR A 48 5.60 -18.91 26.26
N ASN A 49 4.57 -18.54 25.49
CA ASN A 49 3.65 -19.47 24.85
C ASN A 49 3.97 -19.56 23.35
N SER A 50 4.17 -20.78 22.84
CA SER A 50 4.37 -20.99 21.41
C SER A 50 3.10 -20.72 20.62
N THR A 51 3.25 -20.07 19.47
CA THR A 51 2.19 -20.01 18.47
C THR A 51 2.25 -21.27 17.60
N THR A 52 1.18 -22.04 17.57
CA THR A 52 1.03 -23.15 16.60
C THR A 52 0.65 -22.58 15.24
N ILE A 53 1.46 -22.86 14.22
CA ILE A 53 1.22 -22.45 12.84
C ILE A 53 0.78 -23.67 12.04
N HIS A 54 -0.36 -23.56 11.36
CA HIS A 54 -0.88 -24.56 10.43
C HIS A 54 -0.70 -24.08 9.00
N CYS A 55 0.07 -24.79 8.18
CA CYS A 55 0.31 -24.42 6.79
C CYS A 55 0.65 -25.65 5.95
N GLY A 56 0.08 -25.74 4.74
CA GLY A 56 0.42 -26.79 3.77
C GLY A 56 0.23 -28.21 4.30
N GLY A 57 -0.77 -28.43 5.16
CA GLY A 57 -1.06 -29.73 5.79
C GLY A 57 -0.13 -30.11 6.95
N LYS A 58 0.76 -29.22 7.39
CA LYS A 58 1.64 -29.42 8.53
C LYS A 58 1.35 -28.41 9.63
N SER A 59 1.70 -28.79 10.85
CA SER A 59 1.61 -27.93 12.03
C SER A 59 2.95 -27.88 12.72
N TRP A 60 3.38 -26.71 13.17
CA TRP A 60 4.60 -26.57 13.98
C TRP A 60 4.45 -25.43 14.99
N ASN A 61 5.20 -25.54 16.07
CA ASN A 61 5.22 -24.52 17.12
C ASN A 61 6.33 -23.51 16.84
N HIS A 62 6.02 -22.24 17.02
CA HIS A 62 6.96 -21.14 16.80
C HIS A 62 6.93 -20.15 17.96
N THR A 63 8.10 -19.74 18.43
CA THR A 63 8.24 -18.85 19.61
C THR A 63 9.00 -17.57 19.31
N LYS A 64 9.75 -17.51 18.21
CA LYS A 64 10.58 -16.35 17.91
C LYS A 64 9.75 -15.22 17.34
N ALA A 65 9.70 -14.11 18.06
CA ALA A 65 8.87 -12.96 17.76
C ALA A 65 9.63 -11.64 17.90
N GLY A 66 9.03 -10.55 17.45
CA GLY A 66 9.57 -9.20 17.54
C GLY A 66 8.57 -8.18 16.99
N GLU A 67 9.07 -7.02 16.61
CA GLU A 67 8.29 -5.95 15.98
C GLU A 67 8.86 -5.64 14.59
N LEU A 68 8.06 -5.10 13.67
CA LEU A 68 8.61 -4.56 12.44
C LEU A 68 9.61 -3.42 12.72
N CYS A 69 10.66 -3.33 11.88
CA CYS A 69 11.71 -2.35 12.07
C CYS A 69 11.21 -0.90 11.91
N GLY A 70 11.93 0.05 12.51
CA GLY A 70 11.57 1.47 12.49
C GLY A 70 11.37 2.07 11.10
N ASP A 71 12.10 1.56 10.10
CA ASP A 71 12.03 2.04 8.72
C ASP A 71 10.66 1.79 8.05
N LEU A 72 9.87 0.87 8.59
CA LEU A 72 8.55 0.47 8.07
C LEU A 72 7.38 1.13 8.81
N LYS A 73 7.64 1.87 9.89
CA LYS A 73 6.59 2.42 10.78
C LYS A 73 5.68 3.44 10.13
N GLU A 74 6.17 4.14 9.11
CA GLU A 74 5.41 5.15 8.38
C GLU A 74 4.34 4.54 7.46
N LEU A 75 4.33 3.23 7.28
CA LEU A 75 3.37 2.51 6.45
C LEU A 75 2.22 1.99 7.33
N SER A 76 1.03 1.82 6.74
CA SER A 76 -0.10 1.12 7.36
C SER A 76 0.18 -0.39 7.44
N LEU A 77 1.15 -0.75 8.28
CA LEU A 77 1.67 -2.11 8.53
C LEU A 77 1.45 -2.50 10.00
N PRO A 78 1.59 -3.78 10.36
CA PRO A 78 1.37 -4.23 11.73
C PRO A 78 2.13 -3.40 12.78
N GLN A 79 1.39 -2.91 13.78
CA GLN A 79 1.94 -2.15 14.91
C GLN A 79 2.34 -3.04 16.10
N GLY A 80 1.97 -4.32 16.04
CA GLY A 80 2.17 -5.28 17.12
C GLY A 80 3.26 -6.32 16.83
N GLU A 81 3.19 -7.40 17.59
CA GLU A 81 4.11 -8.52 17.49
C GLU A 81 3.98 -9.25 16.13
N VAL A 82 5.13 -9.55 15.54
CA VAL A 82 5.25 -10.41 14.34
C VAL A 82 6.14 -11.61 14.65
N LEU A 83 5.89 -12.75 13.99
CA LEU A 83 6.71 -13.95 14.15
C LEU A 83 7.85 -13.96 13.12
N LEU A 84 9.08 -14.21 13.56
CA LEU A 84 10.25 -14.34 12.66
C LEU A 84 10.48 -15.81 12.31
N ALA A 85 10.19 -16.21 11.07
CA ALA A 85 10.47 -17.55 10.55
C ALA A 85 11.38 -17.48 9.31
N LYS A 86 12.70 -17.59 9.55
CA LYS A 86 13.74 -17.42 8.51
C LYS A 86 13.60 -18.35 7.31
N ASP A 87 13.09 -19.56 7.54
CA ASP A 87 12.86 -20.56 6.49
C ASP A 87 11.49 -20.40 5.79
N GLY A 88 10.75 -19.35 6.15
CA GLY A 88 9.50 -18.95 5.52
C GLY A 88 9.69 -18.62 4.05
N ILE A 89 8.64 -18.87 3.27
CA ILE A 89 8.66 -18.69 1.82
C ILE A 89 8.33 -17.25 1.36
N ALA A 90 7.94 -16.38 2.28
CA ALA A 90 7.65 -14.96 2.07
C ALA A 90 7.55 -14.23 3.42
N ASN A 91 7.58 -12.90 3.39
CA ASN A 91 7.13 -12.06 4.51
C ASN A 91 5.60 -11.93 4.44
N LEU A 92 4.88 -12.80 5.12
CA LEU A 92 3.42 -12.89 5.09
C LEU A 92 2.80 -11.97 6.14
N LEU A 93 1.83 -11.18 5.70
CA LEU A 93 0.93 -10.43 6.55
C LEU A 93 -0.46 -11.04 6.50
N SER A 94 -1.00 -11.38 7.68
CA SER A 94 -2.39 -11.80 7.82
C SER A 94 -3.34 -10.66 7.46
N LEU A 95 -4.15 -10.84 6.42
CA LEU A 95 -5.22 -9.91 6.09
C LEU A 95 -6.21 -9.77 7.25
N ALA A 96 -6.51 -10.86 7.95
CA ALA A 96 -7.43 -10.85 9.10
C ALA A 96 -6.93 -9.94 10.23
N GLU A 97 -5.63 -9.98 10.55
CA GLU A 97 -5.03 -9.07 11.53
C GLU A 97 -4.96 -7.63 11.00
N MET A 98 -4.62 -7.44 9.73
CA MET A 98 -4.60 -6.11 9.11
C MET A 98 -5.97 -5.42 9.17
N THR A 99 -7.07 -6.16 8.94
CA THR A 99 -8.43 -5.61 8.97
C THR A 99 -8.91 -5.21 10.37
N LYS A 100 -8.23 -5.66 11.44
CA LYS A 100 -8.51 -5.19 12.81
C LYS A 100 -7.91 -3.80 13.07
N LEU A 101 -6.83 -3.46 12.36
CA LEU A 101 -6.08 -2.23 12.56
C LEU A 101 -6.41 -1.16 11.53
N TYR A 102 -6.73 -1.57 10.30
CA TYR A 102 -6.84 -0.68 9.15
C TYR A 102 -8.08 -1.00 8.33
N ARG A 103 -8.64 0.04 7.72
CA ARG A 103 -9.61 -0.14 6.63
C ARG A 103 -8.88 -0.71 5.42
N VAL A 104 -9.31 -1.88 4.95
CA VAL A 104 -8.82 -2.52 3.73
C VAL A 104 -9.90 -2.49 2.66
N TYR A 105 -9.56 -2.07 1.45
CA TYR A 105 -10.46 -2.03 0.30
C TYR A 105 -9.91 -2.87 -0.85
N PHE A 106 -10.79 -3.62 -1.51
CA PHE A 106 -10.49 -4.42 -2.68
C PHE A 106 -11.68 -4.37 -3.63
N ASP A 107 -11.46 -3.85 -4.83
CA ASP A 107 -12.44 -3.85 -5.91
C ASP A 107 -11.73 -4.21 -7.22
N SER A 108 -11.88 -5.46 -7.64
CA SER A 108 -11.23 -5.99 -8.83
C SER A 108 -11.67 -5.33 -10.13
N ALA A 109 -12.82 -4.63 -10.16
CA ALA A 109 -13.27 -3.90 -11.33
C ALA A 109 -12.52 -2.56 -11.50
N VAL A 110 -12.03 -1.97 -10.40
CA VAL A 110 -11.23 -0.74 -10.40
C VAL A 110 -9.75 -1.06 -10.59
N GLU A 111 -9.18 -1.85 -9.68
CA GLU A 111 -7.81 -2.37 -9.79
C GLU A 111 -7.72 -3.68 -9.01
N ASN A 112 -7.07 -4.69 -9.59
CA ASN A 112 -6.84 -5.96 -8.92
C ASN A 112 -5.72 -5.86 -7.88
N ALA A 113 -5.99 -5.13 -6.80
CA ALA A 113 -5.06 -4.79 -5.72
C ALA A 113 -5.82 -4.52 -4.41
N PHE A 114 -5.15 -4.75 -3.28
CA PHE A 114 -5.66 -4.33 -1.96
C PHE A 114 -5.10 -2.96 -1.58
N TYR A 115 -5.96 -2.12 -1.04
CA TYR A 115 -5.65 -0.79 -0.53
C TYR A 115 -5.78 -0.81 1.00
N VAL A 116 -4.69 -0.56 1.72
CA VAL A 116 -4.68 -0.53 3.19
C VAL A 116 -4.49 0.90 3.65
N PHE A 117 -5.55 1.52 4.14
CA PHE A 117 -5.56 2.94 4.50
C PHE A 117 -4.91 3.19 5.84
N LYS A 118 -4.20 4.31 5.97
CA LYS A 118 -3.82 4.85 7.27
C LYS A 118 -5.05 5.37 8.00
N ASP A 119 -5.03 5.25 9.32
CA ASP A 119 -6.10 5.75 10.21
C ASP A 119 -5.84 7.19 10.70
N ASP A 120 -4.94 7.91 10.05
CA ASP A 120 -4.55 9.29 10.40
C ASP A 120 -5.44 10.37 9.76
N GLY A 121 -6.52 9.97 9.08
CA GLY A 121 -7.45 10.88 8.40
C GLY A 121 -6.95 11.46 7.08
N SER A 122 -5.67 11.30 6.73
CA SER A 122 -5.05 11.79 5.47
C SER A 122 -5.61 11.10 4.22
N GLY A 123 -6.22 9.92 4.42
CA GLY A 123 -6.65 9.06 3.34
C GLY A 123 -5.48 8.53 2.50
N SER A 124 -4.26 8.52 3.02
CA SER A 124 -3.14 7.81 2.41
C SER A 124 -3.30 6.30 2.62
N TYR A 125 -2.73 5.51 1.71
CA TYR A 125 -2.76 4.05 1.77
C TYR A 125 -1.49 3.45 1.19
N ILE A 126 -1.20 2.22 1.60
CA ILE A 126 -0.28 1.34 0.86
C ILE A 126 -1.08 0.40 -0.04
N LYS A 127 -0.48 0.01 -1.16
CA LYS A 127 -1.11 -0.87 -2.16
C LYS A 127 -0.39 -2.20 -2.27
N PHE A 128 -1.11 -3.30 -2.02
CA PHE A 128 -0.64 -4.65 -2.35
C PHE A 128 -1.16 -5.02 -3.74
N LYS A 129 -0.28 -4.91 -4.74
CA LYS A 129 -0.64 -5.18 -6.14
C LYS A 129 -0.51 -6.66 -6.46
N ARG A 130 -1.46 -7.21 -7.22
CA ARG A 130 -1.33 -8.57 -7.75
C ARG A 130 -0.12 -8.66 -8.70
N ARG A 131 0.77 -9.60 -8.44
CA ARG A 131 1.95 -9.90 -9.27
C ARG A 131 1.65 -11.03 -10.27
N LYS A 132 2.56 -11.26 -11.21
CA LYS A 132 2.42 -12.31 -12.25
C LYS A 132 2.24 -13.72 -11.68
N ASN A 133 2.81 -13.99 -10.50
CA ASN A 133 2.64 -15.25 -9.77
C ASN A 133 1.32 -15.34 -8.97
N GLY A 134 0.43 -14.36 -9.11
CA GLY A 134 -0.88 -14.35 -8.46
C GLY A 134 -0.92 -13.80 -7.04
N LEU A 135 0.23 -13.57 -6.40
CA LEU A 135 0.30 -13.05 -5.04
C LEU A 135 0.11 -11.53 -4.99
N TYR A 136 -0.49 -11.03 -3.92
CA TYR A 136 -0.65 -9.59 -3.66
C TYR A 136 0.53 -9.10 -2.83
N MET A 137 1.35 -8.22 -3.41
CA MET A 137 2.63 -7.83 -2.81
C MET A 137 2.82 -6.32 -2.74
N LEU A 138 3.57 -5.88 -1.71
CA LEU A 138 4.13 -4.56 -1.56
C LEU A 138 5.66 -4.68 -1.48
N ASP A 139 6.39 -3.99 -2.35
CA ASP A 139 7.85 -3.88 -2.26
C ASP A 139 8.20 -2.69 -1.37
N VAL A 140 9.08 -2.90 -0.39
CA VAL A 140 9.44 -1.88 0.62
C VAL A 140 10.83 -1.26 0.42
N ASP A 141 11.63 -1.80 -0.50
CA ASP A 141 13.03 -1.38 -0.71
C ASP A 141 13.51 -1.61 -2.16
N ASP A 142 12.65 -1.38 -3.16
CA ASP A 142 13.02 -1.44 -4.58
C ASP A 142 13.52 -0.08 -5.14
N GLY A 143 13.74 0.90 -4.24
CA GLY A 143 14.08 2.27 -4.62
C GLY A 143 12.89 3.09 -5.14
N SER A 144 11.70 2.51 -5.24
CA SER A 144 10.44 3.24 -5.32
C SER A 144 9.97 3.56 -3.90
N ASN A 145 9.43 4.77 -3.68
CA ASN A 145 8.74 5.03 -2.43
C ASN A 145 7.58 4.02 -2.35
N PRO A 146 7.45 3.21 -1.29
CA PRO A 146 6.30 2.32 -1.12
C PRO A 146 5.06 3.17 -1.34
N VAL A 147 4.34 2.86 -2.43
CA VAL A 147 3.50 3.83 -3.12
C VAL A 147 2.36 4.26 -2.18
N ASN A 148 2.55 5.40 -1.52
CA ASN A 148 1.50 6.20 -0.91
C ASN A 148 0.78 6.91 -2.04
N LEU A 149 -0.16 6.24 -2.71
CA LEU A 149 -1.12 6.98 -3.52
C LEU A 149 -2.06 7.66 -2.54
N LEU A 150 -2.15 8.99 -2.62
CA LEU A 150 -3.15 9.73 -1.87
C LEU A 150 -4.52 9.47 -2.49
N THR A 151 -5.53 9.34 -1.63
CA THR A 151 -6.92 9.44 -2.10
C THR A 151 -7.17 10.82 -2.68
N VAL A 152 -8.23 10.96 -3.49
CA VAL A 152 -8.70 12.25 -3.98
C VAL A 152 -8.85 13.27 -2.84
N LYS A 153 -9.25 12.85 -1.63
CA LYS A 153 -9.28 13.71 -0.45
C LYS A 153 -7.88 14.20 -0.03
N GLY A 154 -6.91 13.29 0.08
CA GLY A 154 -5.53 13.65 0.41
C GLY A 154 -4.83 14.47 -0.70
N GLU A 155 -5.19 14.26 -1.97
CA GLU A 155 -4.76 15.14 -3.07
C GLU A 155 -5.43 16.51 -2.98
N MET A 156 -6.73 16.59 -2.68
CA MET A 156 -7.44 17.87 -2.50
C MET A 156 -6.78 18.76 -1.42
N GLU A 157 -6.23 18.18 -0.35
CA GLU A 157 -5.48 18.92 0.69
C GLU A 157 -4.19 19.57 0.18
N ARG A 158 -3.65 19.13 -0.97
CA ARG A 158 -2.45 19.72 -1.60
C ARG A 158 -2.75 20.88 -2.54
N PHE A 159 -4.01 21.06 -2.93
CA PHE A 159 -4.44 22.11 -3.84
C PHE A 159 -5.16 23.23 -3.07
N SER A 160 -5.21 24.42 -3.65
CA SER A 160 -5.99 25.50 -3.05
C SER A 160 -7.49 25.17 -3.08
N ASP A 161 -8.26 25.68 -2.12
CA ASP A 161 -9.72 25.52 -2.12
C ASP A 161 -10.36 25.95 -3.44
N THR A 162 -9.78 26.95 -4.11
CA THR A 162 -10.23 27.44 -5.42
C THR A 162 -10.00 26.38 -6.51
N ASP A 163 -8.85 25.73 -6.51
CA ASP A 163 -8.52 24.69 -7.50
C ASP A 163 -9.37 23.44 -7.28
N VAL A 164 -9.61 23.06 -6.02
CA VAL A 164 -10.53 21.97 -5.67
C VAL A 164 -11.95 22.27 -6.15
N LYS A 165 -12.44 23.51 -5.98
CA LYS A 165 -13.75 23.94 -6.49
C LYS A 165 -13.82 23.90 -8.02
N ARG A 166 -12.77 24.36 -8.71
CA ARG A 166 -12.68 24.28 -10.18
C ARG A 166 -12.68 22.83 -10.67
N ALA A 167 -11.91 21.94 -10.04
CA ALA A 167 -11.87 20.53 -10.39
C ALA A 167 -13.24 19.85 -10.21
N LYS A 168 -13.96 20.17 -9.12
CA LYS A 168 -15.34 19.70 -8.91
C LYS A 168 -16.30 20.21 -9.97
N LEU A 169 -16.19 21.50 -10.32
CA LEU A 169 -16.99 22.10 -11.39
C LEU A 169 -16.72 21.43 -12.76
N ALA A 170 -15.46 21.12 -13.07
CA ALA A 170 -15.10 20.42 -14.31
C ALA A 170 -15.76 19.05 -14.41
N ARG A 171 -15.76 18.26 -13.32
CA ARG A 171 -16.43 16.95 -13.28
C ARG A 171 -17.94 17.07 -13.40
N TYR A 172 -18.55 18.06 -12.74
CA TYR A 172 -19.97 18.35 -12.89
C TYR A 172 -20.35 18.69 -14.35
N ILE A 173 -19.56 19.53 -15.02
CA ILE A 173 -19.79 19.86 -16.44
C ILE A 173 -19.64 18.61 -17.31
N GLN A 174 -18.64 17.78 -17.05
CA GLN A 174 -18.42 16.52 -17.77
C GLN A 174 -19.64 15.60 -17.63
N GLU A 175 -20.22 15.48 -16.43
CA GLU A 175 -21.46 14.74 -16.18
C GLU A 175 -22.63 15.32 -16.98
N CYS A 176 -22.82 16.63 -16.99
CA CYS A 176 -23.86 17.29 -17.79
C CYS A 176 -23.70 17.06 -19.30
N LEU A 177 -22.47 16.86 -19.77
CA LEU A 177 -22.14 16.65 -21.18
C LEU A 177 -22.08 15.18 -21.60
N CYS A 178 -22.65 14.28 -20.78
CA CYS A 178 -22.64 12.84 -21.03
C CYS A 178 -21.23 12.22 -21.04
N PHE A 179 -20.38 12.66 -20.11
CA PHE A 179 -19.04 12.13 -19.86
C PHE A 179 -18.08 12.16 -21.07
N PRO A 180 -17.84 13.32 -21.71
CA PRO A 180 -16.77 13.42 -22.71
C PRO A 180 -15.42 13.10 -22.07
N SER A 181 -14.41 12.74 -22.86
CA SER A 181 -13.07 12.50 -22.30
C SER A 181 -12.47 13.79 -21.71
N ASP A 182 -11.49 13.67 -20.81
CA ASP A 182 -10.81 14.84 -20.22
C ASP A 182 -10.16 15.72 -21.30
N HIS A 183 -9.66 15.10 -22.37
CA HIS A 183 -9.10 15.80 -23.54
C HIS A 183 -10.18 16.57 -24.32
N ASP A 184 -11.33 15.96 -24.57
CA ASP A 184 -12.41 16.61 -25.32
C ASP A 184 -13.06 17.73 -24.50
N LEU A 185 -13.19 17.53 -23.19
CA LEU A 185 -13.64 18.56 -22.26
C LEU A 185 -12.67 19.75 -22.26
N SER A 186 -11.37 19.52 -22.11
CA SER A 186 -10.34 20.57 -22.15
C SER A 186 -10.35 21.32 -23.49
N ASN A 187 -10.41 20.61 -24.62
CA ASN A 187 -10.52 21.23 -25.93
C ASN A 187 -11.80 22.06 -26.08
N GLY A 188 -12.94 21.56 -25.57
CA GLY A 188 -14.20 22.28 -25.57
C GLY A 188 -14.15 23.58 -24.75
N ILE A 189 -13.47 23.56 -23.60
CA ILE A 189 -13.25 24.76 -22.78
C ILE A 189 -12.32 25.74 -23.52
N ARG A 190 -11.15 25.26 -23.98
CA ARG A 190 -10.12 26.09 -24.63
C ARG A 190 -10.62 26.78 -25.90
N ASN A 191 -11.41 26.06 -26.70
CA ASN A 191 -11.93 26.58 -27.97
C ASN A 191 -13.27 27.32 -27.82
N GLY A 192 -13.74 27.54 -26.58
CA GLY A 192 -15.00 28.24 -26.32
C GLY A 192 -16.26 27.47 -26.73
N GLY A 193 -16.15 26.16 -26.99
CA GLY A 193 -17.27 25.27 -27.29
C GLY A 193 -18.21 25.06 -26.09
N ILE A 194 -17.71 25.27 -24.86
CA ILE A 194 -18.50 25.20 -23.63
C ILE A 194 -18.64 26.61 -23.05
N GLN A 195 -19.72 27.29 -23.41
CA GLN A 195 -19.93 28.68 -23.02
C GLN A 195 -20.30 28.84 -21.54
N LYS A 196 -19.88 29.96 -20.93
CA LYS A 196 -20.25 30.37 -19.56
C LYS A 196 -20.00 29.29 -18.49
N CYS A 197 -19.02 28.42 -18.70
CA CYS A 197 -18.75 27.30 -17.82
C CYS A 197 -17.96 27.64 -16.56
N GLY A 198 -17.51 28.89 -16.39
CA GLY A 198 -16.79 29.34 -15.19
C GLY A 198 -15.39 28.72 -15.02
N LEU A 199 -14.94 27.95 -16.01
CA LEU A 199 -13.61 27.36 -16.07
C LEU A 199 -12.80 28.06 -17.16
N THR A 200 -11.53 28.25 -16.86
CA THR A 200 -10.52 28.72 -17.81
C THR A 200 -9.41 27.68 -17.83
N ASP A 201 -8.86 27.40 -19.00
CA ASP A 201 -7.73 26.48 -19.11
C ASP A 201 -6.57 27.01 -18.26
N ALA A 202 -6.06 26.19 -17.35
CA ALA A 202 -4.88 26.52 -16.57
C ALA A 202 -3.65 26.15 -17.40
N MET A 203 -2.90 27.16 -17.86
CA MET A 203 -1.56 26.96 -18.41
C MET A 203 -0.57 26.57 -17.31
#